data_AF-A0A0L6HT61-F1
#
_entry.id   AF-A0A0L6HT61-F1
#
_cell.length_a   1.000
_cell.length_b   1.000
_cell.length_c   1.000
_cell.angle_alpha   90.00
_cell.angle_beta   90.00
_cell.angle_gamma   90.00
#
_symmetry.space_group_name_H-M   'P 1'
#
loop_
_entity.id
_entity.type
_entity.pdbx_description
1 polymer ?
#
loop_
_entity_poly.entity_id
_entity_poly.type
_entity_poly.pdbx_seq_one_letter_code
_entity_poly.pdbx_strand_id
1 'polypeptide(L)'
;MGDGPGHRDAPRGSPAAAGAGGAPMKARAQSFRVPAAIPGIVPRLLVVAFVAVGALVLMPFPLWQGIAIVLAVASVLLPVSMAAWGAAACLPFGVLLGEPSIARTALAVLLVHAIHVCAGLSLVIPVRSRLSLRVLGASLRRLAVIQLISQPLALGIALLSGRGLPTGVGWVAPIAAAALVLGIAFALRSLRRADIARDERISEVAPSPGGANVRGPS
;
A
#
# COMPACT_ATOMS: atom_id res chain seq x y z
N MET A 1 -72.32 21.27 -9.34
CA MET A 1 -73.22 20.73 -10.39
C MET A 1 -72.35 19.81 -11.25
N GLY A 2 -72.37 18.49 -11.17
CA GLY A 2 -73.31 17.60 -10.49
C GLY A 2 -72.65 16.39 -9.84
N ASP A 3 -73.45 15.79 -8.96
CA ASP A 3 -73.31 14.53 -8.26
C ASP A 3 -73.23 13.32 -9.19
N GLY A 4 -72.73 12.19 -8.64
CA GLY A 4 -73.04 10.86 -9.20
C GLY A 4 -72.08 9.75 -8.80
N PRO A 5 -72.45 8.86 -7.83
CA PRO A 5 -71.58 7.83 -7.25
C PRO A 5 -71.73 6.45 -7.93
N GLY A 6 -70.76 5.57 -7.72
CA GLY A 6 -70.72 4.23 -8.34
C GLY A 6 -69.96 3.18 -7.53
N HIS A 7 -70.50 2.88 -6.36
CA HIS A 7 -70.43 1.62 -5.61
C HIS A 7 -70.08 0.37 -6.44
N ARG A 8 -69.01 -0.37 -6.08
CA ARG A 8 -68.97 -1.84 -6.20
C ARG A 8 -68.17 -2.48 -5.07
N ASP A 9 -68.86 -3.38 -4.39
CA ASP A 9 -68.41 -4.23 -3.31
C ASP A 9 -67.40 -5.29 -3.75
N ALA A 10 -66.57 -5.69 -2.78
CA ALA A 10 -65.74 -6.89 -2.79
C ALA A 10 -66.61 -8.16 -2.90
N PRO A 11 -66.02 -9.33 -3.24
CA PRO A 11 -65.63 -10.21 -2.12
C PRO A 11 -64.46 -11.20 -2.38
N ARG A 12 -63.90 -11.63 -1.24
CA ARG A 12 -63.44 -13.01 -0.92
C ARG A 12 -62.19 -13.57 -1.60
N GLY A 13 -61.20 -13.86 -0.74
CA GLY A 13 -60.72 -15.23 -0.58
C GLY A 13 -59.34 -15.51 -1.18
N SER A 14 -58.27 -15.07 -0.51
CA SER A 14 -56.97 -15.73 -0.70
C SER A 14 -56.83 -16.88 0.30
N PRO A 15 -56.66 -18.13 -0.18
CA PRO A 15 -56.49 -19.28 0.68
C PRO A 15 -55.14 -19.20 1.40
N ALA A 16 -55.18 -19.58 2.68
CA ALA A 16 -54.02 -19.92 3.46
C ALA A 16 -53.24 -21.05 2.76
N ALA A 17 -52.12 -20.69 2.13
CA ALA A 17 -51.13 -21.66 1.69
C ALA A 17 -50.23 -22.01 2.88
N ALA A 18 -50.48 -23.20 3.40
CA ALA A 18 -49.71 -23.88 4.41
C ALA A 18 -48.25 -24.09 3.97
N GLY A 19 -47.36 -23.90 4.96
CA GLY A 19 -46.08 -24.57 5.16
C GLY A 19 -45.37 -25.20 3.96
N ALA A 20 -44.42 -24.48 3.37
CA ALA A 20 -43.23 -25.08 2.78
C ALA A 20 -42.07 -24.88 3.76
N GLY A 21 -41.58 -25.98 4.31
CA GLY A 21 -40.56 -26.02 5.35
C GLY A 21 -39.32 -25.23 5.01
N GLY A 22 -39.05 -24.20 5.81
CA GLY A 22 -37.74 -23.58 5.92
C GLY A 22 -36.77 -24.58 6.52
N ALA A 23 -36.14 -25.40 5.68
CA ALA A 23 -34.95 -26.15 6.08
C ALA A 23 -33.97 -25.14 6.70
N PRO A 24 -33.47 -25.36 7.92
CA PRO A 24 -32.49 -24.47 8.51
C PRO A 24 -31.25 -24.55 7.62
N MET A 25 -31.04 -23.50 6.81
CA MET A 25 -29.82 -23.29 6.06
C MET A 25 -28.75 -23.11 7.13
N LYS A 26 -28.15 -24.22 7.56
CA LYS A 26 -27.03 -24.25 8.49
C LYS A 26 -25.96 -23.40 7.81
N ALA A 27 -25.86 -22.14 8.21
CA ALA A 27 -24.80 -21.24 7.83
C ALA A 27 -23.52 -21.90 8.31
N ARG A 28 -22.93 -22.72 7.44
CA ARG A 28 -21.68 -23.40 7.68
C ARG A 28 -20.68 -22.25 7.76
N ALA A 29 -20.36 -21.83 8.98
CA ALA A 29 -19.34 -20.84 9.23
C ALA A 29 -18.04 -21.40 8.66
N GLN A 30 -17.77 -21.06 7.40
CA GLN A 30 -16.52 -21.38 6.75
C GLN A 30 -15.46 -20.52 7.44
N SER A 31 -14.89 -21.07 8.51
CA SER A 31 -13.75 -20.48 9.19
C SER A 31 -12.58 -20.53 8.21
N PHE A 32 -12.35 -19.44 7.49
CA PHE A 32 -11.14 -19.24 6.71
C PHE A 32 -9.98 -19.15 7.70
N ARG A 33 -9.31 -20.27 7.95
CA ARG A 33 -8.00 -20.30 8.60
C ARG A 33 -7.03 -19.64 7.62
N VAL A 34 -6.78 -18.34 7.79
CA VAL A 34 -5.75 -17.63 7.03
C VAL A 34 -4.40 -18.01 7.63
N PRO A 35 -3.57 -18.83 6.95
CA PRO A 35 -2.26 -19.16 7.45
C PRO A 35 -1.40 -17.89 7.39
N ALA A 36 -0.87 -17.46 8.54
CA ALA A 36 -0.05 -16.26 8.75
C ALA A 36 -0.76 -14.92 8.46
N ALA A 37 -1.48 -14.42 9.47
CA ALA A 37 -2.05 -13.08 9.49
C ALA A 37 -1.16 -12.12 10.29
N ILE A 38 -0.69 -11.04 9.65
CA ILE A 38 0.02 -9.95 10.34
C ILE A 38 -1.01 -8.97 10.92
N PRO A 39 -0.94 -8.60 12.21
CA PRO A 39 -1.78 -7.54 12.77
C PRO A 39 -1.56 -6.19 12.08
N GLY A 40 -2.63 -5.45 11.80
CA GLY A 40 -2.57 -4.13 11.15
C GLY A 40 -1.79 -3.06 11.94
N ILE A 41 -1.51 -3.29 13.23
CA ILE A 41 -0.66 -2.41 14.06
C ILE A 41 0.84 -2.51 13.68
N VAL A 42 1.28 -3.62 13.09
CA VAL A 42 2.70 -3.87 12.77
C VAL A 42 3.34 -2.78 11.90
N PRO A 43 2.78 -2.36 10.74
CA PRO A 43 3.38 -1.30 9.93
C PRO A 43 3.56 0.02 10.69
N ARG A 44 2.68 0.32 11.67
CA ARG A 44 2.79 1.54 12.49
C ARG A 44 3.94 1.46 13.49
N LEU A 45 4.11 0.30 14.13
CA LEU A 45 5.25 0.06 15.01
C LEU A 45 6.57 0.07 14.25
N LEU A 46 6.58 -0.43 13.00
CA LEU A 46 7.74 -0.35 12.13
C LEU A 46 8.12 1.09 11.79
N VAL A 47 7.16 2.00 11.56
CA VAL A 47 7.46 3.43 11.40
C VAL A 47 8.23 3.97 12.62
N VAL A 48 7.75 3.69 13.83
CA VAL A 48 8.43 4.12 15.07
C VAL A 48 9.84 3.54 15.14
N ALA A 49 10.00 2.25 14.88
CA ALA A 49 11.30 1.61 14.90
C ALA A 49 12.27 2.22 13.89
N PHE A 50 11.86 2.40 12.63
CA PHE A 50 12.71 2.99 11.59
C PHE A 50 13.06 4.45 11.87
N VAL A 51 12.11 5.26 12.36
CA VAL A 51 12.40 6.63 12.78
C VAL A 51 13.36 6.67 13.96
N ALA A 52 13.15 5.83 14.97
CA ALA A 52 14.02 5.80 16.15
C ALA A 52 15.46 5.43 15.78
N VAL A 53 15.64 4.39 14.95
CA VAL A 53 16.96 4.02 14.41
C VAL A 53 17.56 5.17 13.61
N GLY A 54 16.80 5.78 12.72
CA GLY A 54 17.27 6.91 11.92
C GLY A 54 17.67 8.12 12.77
N ALA A 55 16.87 8.47 13.77
CA ALA A 55 17.14 9.57 14.67
C ALA A 55 18.43 9.34 15.45
N LEU A 56 18.58 8.17 16.07
CA LEU A 56 19.76 7.84 16.89
C LEU A 56 21.05 7.74 16.09
N VAL A 57 20.99 7.27 14.83
CA VAL A 57 22.18 7.06 13.99
C VAL A 57 22.54 8.30 13.15
N LEU A 58 21.53 9.01 12.63
CA LEU A 58 21.72 10.07 11.65
C LEU A 58 21.71 11.48 12.26
N MET A 59 21.09 11.69 13.42
CA MET A 59 20.98 13.03 14.01
C MET A 59 21.99 13.23 15.14
N PRO A 60 22.94 14.17 15.02
CA PRO A 60 23.85 14.48 16.13
C PRO A 60 23.21 15.34 17.23
N PHE A 61 22.07 15.99 16.96
CA PHE A 61 21.41 16.90 17.90
C PHE A 61 20.25 16.23 18.66
N PRO A 62 20.32 16.11 20.00
CA PRO A 62 19.28 15.42 20.80
C PRO A 62 17.89 16.03 20.67
N LEU A 63 17.80 17.36 20.48
CA LEU A 63 16.52 18.05 20.28
C LEU A 63 15.77 17.51 19.06
N TRP A 64 16.46 17.37 17.92
CA TRP A 64 15.86 16.85 16.69
C TRP A 64 15.51 15.37 16.79
N GLN A 65 16.31 14.58 17.53
CA GLN A 65 15.98 13.18 17.84
C GLN A 65 14.66 13.10 18.60
N GLY A 66 14.48 13.93 19.62
CA GLY A 66 13.26 14.01 20.41
C GLY A 66 12.04 14.35 19.54
N ILE A 67 12.15 15.40 18.70
CA ILE A 67 11.07 15.81 17.78
C ILE A 67 10.68 14.65 16.84
N ALA A 68 11.66 13.99 16.21
CA ALA A 68 11.40 12.90 15.28
C ALA A 68 10.70 11.71 15.97
N ILE A 69 11.16 11.32 17.16
CA ILE A 69 10.57 10.22 17.95
C ILE A 69 9.15 10.57 18.39
N VAL A 70 8.92 11.78 18.89
CA VAL A 70 7.58 12.24 19.30
C VAL A 70 6.61 12.23 18.13
N LEU A 71 7.03 12.72 16.94
CA LEU A 71 6.23 12.67 15.73
C LEU A 71 5.93 11.22 15.29
N ALA A 72 6.91 10.32 15.40
CA ALA A 72 6.70 8.91 15.07
C ALA A 72 5.69 8.25 16.01
N VAL A 73 5.79 8.48 17.32
CA VAL A 73 4.83 7.96 18.31
C VAL A 73 3.44 8.57 18.06
N ALA A 74 3.36 9.88 17.80
CA ALA A 74 2.12 10.56 17.47
C ALA A 74 1.44 9.94 16.23
N SER A 75 2.22 9.50 15.24
CA SER A 75 1.68 8.84 14.04
C SER A 75 0.97 7.50 14.35
N VAL A 76 1.34 6.81 15.43
CA VAL A 76 0.66 5.58 15.86
C VAL A 76 -0.69 5.90 16.49
N LEU A 77 -0.72 6.95 17.33
CA LEU A 77 -1.92 7.40 18.05
C LEU A 77 -2.91 8.11 17.13
N LEU A 78 -2.41 8.83 16.12
CA LEU A 78 -3.17 9.63 15.17
C LEU A 78 -2.97 9.08 13.75
N PRO A 79 -3.67 8.00 13.36
CA PRO A 79 -3.39 7.27 12.13
C PRO A 79 -3.67 8.00 10.83
N VAL A 80 -4.41 9.10 10.88
CA VAL A 80 -4.72 9.97 9.73
C VAL A 80 -3.97 11.30 9.86
N SER A 81 -2.85 11.32 10.58
CA SER A 81 -2.03 12.53 10.72
C SER A 81 -0.84 12.50 9.76
N MET A 82 -0.40 13.68 9.33
CA MET A 82 0.85 13.85 8.58
C MET A 82 2.11 13.64 9.44
N ALA A 83 1.97 13.18 10.69
CA ALA A 83 3.07 13.08 11.65
C ALA A 83 4.18 12.10 11.21
N ALA A 84 3.84 10.99 10.56
CA ALA A 84 4.83 10.04 10.03
C ALA A 84 5.71 10.68 8.92
N TRP A 85 5.13 11.55 8.09
CA TRP A 85 5.87 12.28 7.06
C TRP A 85 6.73 13.38 7.68
N GLY A 86 6.23 14.06 8.71
CA GLY A 86 7.03 15.00 9.50
C GLY A 86 8.25 14.30 10.12
N ALA A 87 8.06 13.15 10.75
CA ALA A 87 9.14 12.34 11.31
C ALA A 87 10.15 11.89 10.23
N ALA A 88 9.67 11.47 9.05
CA ALA A 88 10.54 11.11 7.93
C ALA A 88 11.36 12.30 7.42
N ALA A 89 10.76 13.50 7.35
CA ALA A 89 11.43 14.71 6.91
C ALA A 89 12.55 15.15 7.86
N CYS A 90 12.46 14.83 9.15
CA CYS A 90 13.54 15.09 10.10
C CYS A 90 14.84 14.33 9.76
N LEU A 91 14.76 13.12 9.18
CA LEU A 91 15.94 12.29 8.91
C LEU A 91 16.93 12.95 7.92
N PRO A 92 16.51 13.45 6.74
CA PRO A 92 17.37 14.23 5.87
C PRO A 92 18.00 15.46 6.53
N PHE A 93 17.29 16.17 7.41
CA PHE A 93 17.89 17.29 8.16
C PHE A 93 19.05 16.82 9.03
N GLY A 94 18.93 15.66 9.68
CA GLY A 94 20.04 15.05 10.43
C GLY A 94 21.29 14.81 9.57
N VAL A 95 21.10 14.31 8.35
CA VAL A 95 22.19 14.09 7.39
C VAL A 95 22.78 15.41 6.90
N LEU A 96 21.95 16.41 6.59
CA LEU A 96 22.40 17.72 6.10
C LEU A 96 23.18 18.52 7.14
N LEU A 97 22.86 18.35 8.42
CA LEU A 97 23.56 19.03 9.52
C LEU A 97 24.79 18.25 10.01
N GLY A 98 24.98 17.02 9.56
CA GLY A 98 26.12 16.17 9.91
C GLY A 98 27.23 16.20 8.85
N GLU A 99 28.33 15.54 9.16
CA GLU A 99 29.40 15.34 8.17
C GLU A 99 28.91 14.49 6.99
N PRO A 100 29.22 14.89 5.74
CA PRO A 100 28.78 14.19 4.54
C PRO A 100 29.41 12.79 4.49
N SER A 101 28.56 11.76 4.46
CA SER A 101 28.97 10.36 4.39
C SER A 101 28.07 9.57 3.48
N ILE A 102 28.65 8.82 2.54
CA ILE A 102 27.92 7.97 1.59
C ILE A 102 27.04 6.96 2.33
N ALA A 103 27.57 6.35 3.39
CA ALA A 103 26.85 5.37 4.19
C ALA A 103 25.64 6.00 4.91
N ARG A 104 25.79 7.22 5.44
CA ARG A 104 24.69 7.95 6.11
C ARG A 104 23.61 8.35 5.12
N THR A 105 23.98 8.85 3.93
CA THR A 105 23.02 9.20 2.88
C THR A 105 22.26 7.97 2.39
N ALA A 106 22.96 6.85 2.13
CA ALA A 106 22.31 5.60 1.72
C ALA A 106 21.34 5.08 2.78
N LEU A 107 21.75 5.11 4.06
CA LEU A 107 20.90 4.74 5.18
C LEU A 107 19.68 5.66 5.32
N ALA A 108 19.85 6.96 5.15
CA ALA A 108 18.75 7.92 5.20
C ALA A 108 17.72 7.68 4.10
N VAL A 109 18.17 7.46 2.85
CA VAL A 109 17.29 7.11 1.72
C VAL A 109 16.54 5.81 2.01
N LEU A 110 17.24 4.80 2.53
CA LEU A 110 16.63 3.52 2.92
C LEU A 110 15.51 3.72 3.95
N LEU A 111 15.81 4.42 5.04
CA LEU A 111 14.88 4.64 6.15
C LEU A 111 13.70 5.51 5.74
N VAL A 112 13.93 6.64 5.06
CA VAL A 112 12.85 7.53 4.60
C VAL A 112 11.89 6.78 3.69
N HIS A 113 12.40 5.95 2.79
CA HIS A 113 11.55 5.17 1.90
C HIS A 113 10.79 4.06 2.63
N ALA A 114 11.44 3.35 3.56
CA ALA A 114 10.77 2.36 4.41
C ALA A 114 9.64 2.98 5.24
N ILE A 115 9.88 4.18 5.81
CA ILE A 115 8.88 4.95 6.54
C ILE A 115 7.72 5.34 5.62
N HIS A 116 7.99 5.87 4.42
CA HIS A 116 6.94 6.23 3.45
C HIS A 116 6.03 5.05 3.11
N VAL A 117 6.60 3.87 2.84
CA VAL A 117 5.83 2.67 2.52
C VAL A 117 5.01 2.21 3.72
N CYS A 118 5.61 2.16 4.91
CA CYS A 118 4.89 1.75 6.12
C CYS A 118 3.77 2.75 6.51
N ALA A 119 4.01 4.05 6.35
CA ALA A 119 3.03 5.11 6.56
C ALA A 119 1.87 5.01 5.56
N GLY A 120 2.17 4.83 4.27
CA GLY A 120 1.15 4.62 3.23
C GLY A 120 0.30 3.36 3.48
N LEU A 121 0.92 2.25 3.88
CA LEU A 121 0.20 1.05 4.29
C LEU A 121 -0.70 1.31 5.51
N SER A 122 -0.24 2.12 6.46
CA SER A 122 -0.99 2.43 7.68
C SER A 122 -2.24 3.27 7.44
N LEU A 123 -2.30 4.02 6.33
CA LEU A 123 -3.51 4.75 5.90
C LEU A 123 -4.60 3.81 5.36
N VAL A 124 -4.21 2.76 4.64
CA VAL A 124 -5.14 1.85 3.98
C VAL A 124 -5.58 0.71 4.91
N ILE A 125 -4.76 0.37 5.90
CA ILE A 125 -4.94 -0.80 6.75
C ILE A 125 -5.48 -0.37 8.12
N PRO A 126 -6.73 -0.75 8.47
CA PRO A 126 -7.26 -0.54 9.81
C PRO A 126 -6.45 -1.32 10.86
N VAL A 127 -6.27 -0.75 12.06
CA VAL A 127 -5.51 -1.37 13.17
C VAL A 127 -6.00 -2.77 13.50
N ARG A 128 -7.33 -2.95 13.49
CA ARG A 128 -8.00 -4.19 13.89
C ARG A 128 -8.01 -5.23 12.76
N SER A 129 -7.53 -4.87 11.57
CA SER A 129 -7.49 -5.78 10.42
C SER A 129 -6.31 -6.74 10.49
N ARG A 130 -6.50 -7.92 9.89
CA ARG A 130 -5.49 -8.97 9.75
C ARG A 130 -5.09 -9.05 8.28
N LEU A 131 -3.82 -8.84 7.99
CA LEU A 131 -3.30 -8.85 6.64
C LEU A 131 -2.77 -10.23 6.27
N SER A 132 -3.20 -10.74 5.12
CA SER A 132 -2.52 -11.85 4.47
C SER A 132 -1.19 -11.37 3.90
N LEU A 133 -0.11 -12.10 4.21
CA LEU A 133 1.24 -11.86 3.69
C LEU A 133 1.29 -11.76 2.15
N ARG A 134 0.42 -12.50 1.44
CA ARG A 134 0.36 -12.47 -0.03
C ARG A 134 0.00 -11.08 -0.56
N VAL A 135 -0.83 -10.32 0.15
CA VAL A 135 -1.20 -8.96 -0.24
C VAL A 135 -0.03 -7.99 -0.03
N LEU A 136 0.78 -8.22 1.01
CA LEU A 136 1.98 -7.44 1.28
C LEU A 136 3.07 -7.63 0.22
N GLY A 137 3.12 -8.80 -0.43
CA GLY A 137 4.14 -9.14 -1.42
C GLY A 137 4.22 -8.15 -2.58
N ALA A 138 3.08 -7.62 -3.05
CA ALA A 138 3.06 -6.61 -4.11
C ALA A 138 3.71 -5.30 -3.66
N SER A 139 3.46 -4.86 -2.42
CA SER A 139 4.04 -3.66 -1.84
C SER A 139 5.53 -3.83 -1.54
N LEU A 140 5.93 -4.99 -1.00
CA LEU A 140 7.34 -5.32 -0.77
C LEU A 140 8.13 -5.40 -2.09
N ARG A 141 7.54 -5.93 -3.15
CA ARG A 141 8.15 -5.94 -4.49
C ARG A 141 8.33 -4.52 -5.02
N ARG A 142 7.33 -3.64 -4.87
CA ARG A 142 7.44 -2.22 -5.25
C ARG A 142 8.55 -1.52 -4.46
N LEU A 143 8.62 -1.76 -3.15
CA LEU A 143 9.68 -1.25 -2.27
C LEU A 143 11.07 -1.71 -2.76
N ALA A 144 11.22 -3.00 -3.04
CA ALA A 144 12.48 -3.57 -3.51
C ALA A 144 12.93 -2.97 -4.84
N VAL A 145 12.01 -2.80 -5.80
CA VAL A 145 12.31 -2.17 -7.10
C VAL A 145 12.73 -0.71 -6.92
N ILE A 146 12.02 0.06 -6.10
CA ILE A 146 12.38 1.46 -5.86
C ILE A 146 13.75 1.53 -5.17
N GLN A 147 14.01 0.71 -4.15
CA GLN A 147 15.33 0.66 -3.51
C GLN A 147 16.46 0.29 -4.46
N LEU A 148 16.23 -0.70 -5.33
CA LEU A 148 17.21 -1.13 -6.31
C LEU A 148 17.57 -0.02 -7.32
N ILE A 149 16.65 0.92 -7.57
CA ILE A 149 16.89 2.10 -8.43
C ILE A 149 17.49 3.26 -7.62
N SER A 150 16.96 3.50 -6.42
CA SER A 150 17.36 4.63 -5.57
C SER A 150 18.77 4.47 -4.99
N GLN A 151 19.20 3.26 -4.64
CA GLN A 151 20.54 3.07 -4.06
C GLN A 151 21.68 3.34 -5.05
N PRO A 152 21.65 2.84 -6.30
CA PRO A 152 22.63 3.22 -7.32
C PRO A 152 22.61 4.72 -7.62
N LEU A 153 21.43 5.35 -7.63
CA LEU A 153 21.32 6.78 -7.85
C LEU A 153 21.95 7.58 -6.70
N ALA A 154 21.64 7.22 -5.45
CA ALA A 154 22.22 7.86 -4.26
C ALA A 154 23.75 7.66 -4.22
N LEU A 155 24.23 6.46 -4.54
CA LEU A 155 25.66 6.16 -4.66
C LEU A 155 26.30 6.99 -5.78
N GLY A 156 25.66 7.07 -6.95
CA GLY A 156 26.15 7.84 -8.09
C GLY A 156 26.28 9.32 -7.78
N ILE A 157 25.27 9.92 -7.15
CA ILE A 157 25.29 11.32 -6.68
C ILE A 157 26.42 11.50 -5.66
N ALA A 158 26.52 10.61 -4.66
CA ALA A 158 27.52 10.74 -3.61
C ALA A 158 28.97 10.63 -4.14
N LEU A 159 29.22 9.71 -5.08
CA LEU A 159 30.52 9.58 -5.76
C LEU A 159 30.85 10.80 -6.63
N LEU A 160 29.83 11.43 -7.21
CA LEU A 160 30.01 12.69 -7.93
C LEU A 160 30.35 13.83 -6.98
N SER A 161 29.63 13.97 -5.87
CA SER A 161 29.84 15.05 -4.90
C SER A 161 31.17 14.96 -4.14
N GLY A 162 31.70 13.75 -3.91
CA GLY A 162 32.97 13.54 -3.20
C GLY A 162 34.22 13.80 -4.04
N ARG A 163 34.09 13.87 -5.37
CA ARG A 163 35.15 14.38 -6.24
C ARG A 163 34.92 15.88 -6.31
N GLY A 164 35.88 16.73 -5.95
CA GLY A 164 35.79 18.16 -6.22
C GLY A 164 35.64 18.36 -7.72
N LEU A 165 34.40 18.39 -8.21
CA LEU A 165 34.13 18.30 -9.64
C LEU A 165 34.60 19.60 -10.28
N PRO A 166 35.56 19.56 -11.21
CA PRO A 166 35.82 20.72 -12.05
C PRO A 166 34.52 21.08 -12.78
N THR A 167 34.35 22.36 -13.08
CA THR A 167 33.15 23.03 -13.64
C THR A 167 32.55 22.42 -14.93
N GLY A 168 33.07 21.30 -15.44
CA GLY A 168 32.62 20.58 -16.63
C GLY A 168 31.65 19.40 -16.41
N VAL A 169 31.24 19.08 -15.18
CA VAL A 169 30.42 17.87 -14.88
C VAL A 169 28.90 18.09 -15.01
N GLY A 170 28.47 19.18 -15.65
CA GLY A 170 27.06 19.44 -15.97
C GLY A 170 26.38 18.33 -16.80
N TRP A 171 27.15 17.55 -17.56
CA TRP A 171 26.65 16.46 -18.42
C TRP A 171 26.25 15.18 -17.67
N VAL A 172 26.60 15.02 -16.39
CA VAL A 172 26.19 13.83 -15.62
C VAL A 172 24.74 13.92 -15.14
N ALA A 173 24.23 15.14 -14.93
CA ALA A 173 22.84 15.38 -14.58
C ALA A 173 21.84 14.76 -15.59
N PRO A 174 21.97 14.97 -16.92
CA PRO A 174 21.07 14.35 -17.89
C PRO A 174 21.23 12.82 -17.99
N ILE A 175 22.42 12.26 -17.72
CA ILE A 175 22.64 10.80 -17.70
C ILE A 175 21.93 10.17 -16.49
N ALA A 176 22.03 10.80 -15.31
CA ALA A 176 21.31 10.36 -14.12
C ALA A 176 19.79 10.47 -14.30
N ALA A 177 19.31 11.55 -14.94
CA ALA A 177 17.90 11.71 -15.29
C ALA A 177 17.43 10.63 -16.29
N ALA A 178 18.22 10.32 -17.32
CA ALA A 178 17.91 9.27 -18.29
C ALA A 178 17.85 7.88 -17.64
N ALA A 179 18.81 7.56 -16.75
CA ALA A 179 18.80 6.32 -15.97
C ALA A 179 17.57 6.20 -15.08
N LEU A 180 17.15 7.30 -14.45
CA LEU A 180 15.92 7.37 -13.65
C LEU A 180 14.67 7.11 -14.50
N VAL A 181 14.56 7.76 -15.66
CA VAL A 181 13.43 7.56 -16.59
C VAL A 181 13.37 6.12 -17.09
N LEU A 182 14.52 5.51 -17.44
CA LEU A 182 14.59 4.11 -17.86
C LEU A 182 14.20 3.16 -16.73
N GLY A 183 14.63 3.43 -15.49
CA GLY A 183 14.24 2.67 -14.31
C GLY A 183 12.72 2.71 -14.07
N ILE A 184 12.11 3.89 -14.17
CA ILE A 184 10.65 4.08 -14.06
C ILE A 184 9.93 3.32 -15.18
N ALA A 185 10.38 3.45 -16.44
CA ALA A 185 9.77 2.77 -17.58
C ALA A 185 9.84 1.24 -17.45
N PHE A 186 10.98 0.70 -16.99
CA PHE A 186 11.17 -0.73 -16.77
C PHE A 186 10.27 -1.25 -15.65
N ALA A 187 10.17 -0.52 -14.53
CA ALA A 187 9.28 -0.87 -13.42
C ALA A 187 7.81 -0.88 -13.85
N LEU A 188 7.37 0.12 -14.61
CA LEU A 188 6.00 0.18 -15.16
C LEU A 188 5.71 -0.95 -16.15
N ARG A 189 6.70 -1.33 -16.97
CA ARG A 189 6.58 -2.45 -17.91
C ARG A 189 6.49 -3.79 -17.18
N SER A 190 7.28 -3.98 -16.13
CA SER A 190 7.24 -5.15 -15.25
C SER A 190 5.87 -5.30 -14.59
N LEU A 191 5.29 -4.21 -14.09
CA LEU A 191 3.96 -4.23 -13.47
C LEU A 191 2.87 -4.61 -14.47
N ARG A 192 2.85 -3.98 -15.66
CA ARG A 192 1.88 -4.33 -16.71
C ARG A 192 1.95 -5.80 -17.13
N ARG A 193 3.16 -6.36 -17.25
CA ARG A 193 3.34 -7.79 -17.56
C ARG A 193 2.81 -8.70 -16.46
N ALA A 194 2.99 -8.32 -15.20
CA ALA A 194 2.49 -9.09 -14.07
C ALA A 194 0.95 -9.10 -14.00
N ASP A 195 0.31 -8.00 -14.40
CA ASP A 195 -1.16 -7.89 -14.45
C ASP A 195 -1.73 -8.73 -15.60
N ILE A 196 -1.14 -8.65 -16.81
CA ILE A 196 -1.56 -9.46 -17.96
C ILE A 196 -1.46 -10.97 -17.65
N ALA A 197 -0.33 -11.42 -17.08
CA ALA A 197 -0.12 -12.82 -16.72
C ALA A 197 -1.01 -13.31 -15.57
N ARG A 198 -1.70 -12.39 -14.87
CA ARG A 198 -2.69 -12.71 -13.85
C ARG A 198 -4.08 -12.87 -14.47
N ASP A 199 -4.45 -11.98 -15.38
CA ASP A 199 -5.74 -12.03 -16.08
C ASP A 199 -5.85 -13.28 -16.98
N GLU A 200 -4.76 -13.68 -17.63
CA GLU A 200 -4.68 -14.94 -18.39
C GLU A 200 -4.95 -16.16 -17.50
N ARG A 201 -4.33 -16.23 -16.31
CA ARG A 201 -4.55 -17.33 -15.35
C ARG A 201 -5.96 -17.38 -14.78
N ILE A 202 -6.59 -16.23 -14.55
CA ILE A 202 -7.97 -16.18 -14.07
C ILE A 202 -8.93 -16.67 -15.17
N SER A 203 -8.65 -16.33 -16.43
CA SER A 203 -9.45 -16.74 -17.59
C SER A 203 -9.32 -18.25 -17.88
N GLU A 204 -8.16 -18.85 -17.63
CA GLU A 204 -7.92 -20.29 -17.80
C GLU A 204 -8.61 -21.14 -16.72
N VAL A 205 -8.73 -20.62 -15.49
CA VAL A 205 -9.37 -21.31 -14.36
C VAL A 205 -10.89 -21.08 -14.31
N ALA A 206 -11.38 -20.01 -14.91
CA ALA A 206 -12.82 -19.78 -15.02
C ALA A 206 -13.44 -20.88 -15.92
N PRO A 207 -14.34 -21.73 -15.39
CA PRO A 207 -15.01 -22.72 -16.23
C PRO A 207 -15.77 -21.98 -17.32
N SER A 208 -15.53 -22.38 -18.58
CA SER A 208 -16.22 -21.86 -19.76
C SER A 208 -17.72 -21.80 -19.45
N PRO A 209 -18.41 -20.66 -19.65
CA PRO A 209 -19.85 -20.58 -19.48
C PRO A 209 -20.49 -21.39 -20.60
N GLY A 210 -20.47 -22.72 -20.44
CA GLY A 210 -21.23 -23.66 -21.23
C GLY A 210 -22.68 -23.32 -21.00
N GLY A 211 -23.22 -22.50 -21.90
CA GLY A 211 -24.62 -22.12 -21.92
C GLY A 211 -25.46 -23.37 -21.78
N ALA A 212 -26.19 -23.45 -20.68
CA ALA A 212 -27.25 -24.43 -20.53
C ALA A 212 -28.25 -24.16 -21.65
N ASN A 213 -28.15 -24.94 -22.72
CA ASN A 213 -29.04 -24.87 -23.87
C ASN A 213 -30.37 -25.48 -23.45
N VAL A 214 -31.23 -24.67 -22.82
CA VAL A 214 -32.59 -25.07 -22.44
C VAL A 214 -33.47 -25.01 -23.68
N ARG A 215 -33.29 -25.99 -24.58
CA ARG A 215 -34.19 -26.22 -25.70
C ARG A 215 -35.43 -26.90 -25.14
N GLY A 216 -36.49 -26.13 -24.91
CA GLY A 216 -37.79 -26.66 -24.50
C GLY A 216 -38.40 -27.53 -25.61
N PRO A 217 -39.15 -28.58 -25.27
CA PRO A 217 -39.87 -29.40 -26.24
C PRO A 217 -41.04 -28.59 -26.82
N SER A 218 -41.04 -28.41 -28.14
CA SER A 218 -42.17 -27.93 -28.94
C SER A 218 -42.96 -29.09 -29.50
#